data_AF-A0AA37TD53-F1
#
_entry.id   AF-A0AA37TD53-F1
#
_cell.length_a   1.000
_cell.length_b   1.000
_cell.length_c   1.000
_cell.angle_alpha   90.00
_cell.angle_beta   90.00
_cell.angle_gamma   90.00
#
_symmetry.space_group_name_H-M   'P 1'
#
loop_
_entity.id
_entity.type
_entity.pdbx_description
1 polymer ?
#
loop_
_entity_poly.entity_id
_entity_poly.type
_entity_poly.pdbx_seq_one_letter_code
_entity_poly.pdbx_strand_id
1 'polypeptide(L)'
;MLSQSVKKLVADLLSNSESCAEFDMFSQSVPLFSPQYIECRFNHDPSLDYLYCINTQESLDEFPLNASTRQGIEALLQACPRIPYIWLEYDNIQQGNFSRDPCWHACISPNYLSTSSQSPIEFEELLAVMRLLTQSEGIDPSLKSLLHRLHQRNVLIHLSCMRERVNKSVKLFIKLPANGVQALLNDIGWPGDFSTVKHLLQKPWLRPVGNGVVSLDLKWEGCLLPYIGLVESRITLTKPPGPQRLAGLIEQGVLQSDHHIHNVMRWLDRDQNPSARWIDLKTTNDGEGTQQTKAYFGFQDTTEAFIRRFFG
;
A
#
# COMPACT_ATOMS: atom_id res chain seq x y z
N MET A 1 -12.93 25.69 -2.27
CA MET A 1 -13.99 26.29 -1.42
C MET A 1 -15.10 25.26 -1.28
N LEU A 2 -15.42 24.82 -0.04
CA LEU A 2 -16.51 23.86 0.21
C LEU A 2 -17.85 24.42 -0.31
N SER A 3 -18.68 23.56 -0.91
CA SER A 3 -20.01 23.97 -1.36
C SER A 3 -20.88 24.37 -0.16
N GLN A 4 -21.80 25.33 -0.37
CA GLN A 4 -22.74 25.78 0.67
C GLN A 4 -23.56 24.61 1.25
N SER A 5 -23.93 23.63 0.42
CA SER A 5 -24.65 22.43 0.82
C SER A 5 -23.83 21.51 1.74
N VAL A 6 -22.53 21.38 1.48
CA VAL A 6 -21.61 20.60 2.32
C VAL A 6 -21.29 21.33 3.61
N LYS A 7 -21.09 22.66 3.57
CA LYS A 7 -20.91 23.46 4.80
C LYS A 7 -22.12 23.37 5.72
N LYS A 8 -23.33 23.38 5.16
CA LYS A 8 -24.57 23.22 5.91
C LYS A 8 -24.73 21.80 6.46
N LEU A 9 -24.44 20.77 5.65
CA LEU A 9 -24.44 19.38 6.12
C LEU A 9 -23.43 19.15 7.24
N VAL A 10 -22.21 19.68 7.12
CA VAL A 10 -21.17 19.61 8.15
C VAL A 10 -21.59 20.38 9.41
N ALA A 11 -22.15 21.58 9.28
CA ALA A 11 -22.64 22.37 10.42
C ALA A 11 -23.81 21.69 11.16
N ASP A 12 -24.80 21.15 10.42
CA ASP A 12 -25.97 20.46 10.96
C ASP A 12 -25.59 19.12 11.63
N LEU A 13 -24.47 18.50 11.22
CA LEU A 13 -23.95 17.26 11.80
C LEU A 13 -23.03 17.52 13.00
N LEU A 14 -22.27 18.62 13.00
CA LEU A 14 -21.44 19.06 14.14
C LEU A 14 -22.26 19.64 15.29
N SER A 15 -23.42 20.25 15.00
CA SER A 15 -24.35 20.72 16.04
C SER A 15 -25.06 19.57 16.78
N ASN A 16 -24.97 18.35 16.25
CA ASN A 16 -25.56 17.13 16.82
C ASN A 16 -24.51 16.12 17.35
N SER A 17 -23.21 16.44 17.31
CA SER A 17 -22.16 15.52 17.76
C SER A 17 -21.73 15.84 19.19
N GLU A 18 -22.29 15.10 20.15
CA GLU A 18 -21.56 14.85 21.40
C GLU A 18 -20.27 14.11 21.07
N SER A 19 -19.15 14.84 21.19
CA SER A 19 -17.76 14.38 21.17
C SER A 19 -17.16 13.89 19.84
N CYS A 20 -16.33 14.74 19.23
CA CYS A 20 -15.27 14.35 18.29
C CYS A 20 -14.09 13.62 18.98
N ALA A 21 -14.34 12.90 20.08
CA ALA A 21 -13.30 12.35 20.96
C ALA A 21 -12.85 10.92 20.60
N GLU A 22 -13.38 10.29 19.54
CA GLU A 22 -13.14 8.85 19.26
C GLU A 22 -12.19 8.57 18.08
N PHE A 23 -11.14 9.38 17.88
CA PHE A 23 -9.94 8.86 17.21
C PHE A 23 -9.04 8.25 18.27
N ASP A 24 -9.28 7.00 18.66
CA ASP A 24 -8.23 6.21 19.30
C ASP A 24 -7.20 5.89 18.21
N MET A 25 -6.28 6.83 17.99
CA MET A 25 -5.18 6.68 17.05
C MET A 25 -4.26 5.49 17.39
N PHE A 26 -4.46 4.83 18.55
CA PHE A 26 -3.59 3.78 19.05
C PHE A 26 -4.34 2.76 19.93
N SER A 27 -5.25 1.95 19.37
CA SER A 27 -5.75 0.76 20.08
C SER A 27 -4.81 -0.44 19.83
N GLN A 28 -4.19 -0.97 20.90
CA GLN A 28 -3.09 -1.95 20.82
C GLN A 28 -3.52 -3.43 20.65
N SER A 29 -4.78 -3.76 20.40
CA SER A 29 -5.26 -5.15 20.58
C SER A 29 -6.03 -5.78 19.41
N VAL A 30 -6.10 -5.16 18.23
CA VAL A 30 -6.76 -5.78 17.05
C VAL A 30 -5.70 -6.51 16.21
N PRO A 31 -5.97 -7.73 15.70
CA PRO A 31 -5.04 -8.44 14.81
C PRO A 31 -4.59 -7.51 13.67
N LEU A 32 -3.28 -7.28 13.60
CA LEU A 32 -2.64 -6.14 12.90
C LEU A 32 -2.54 -6.30 11.38
N PHE A 33 -3.29 -7.23 10.80
CA PHE A 33 -3.17 -7.63 9.41
C PHE A 33 -4.53 -7.85 8.77
N SER A 34 -4.72 -7.16 7.64
CA SER A 34 -5.82 -7.40 6.70
C SER A 34 -5.13 -8.00 5.51
N PRO A 35 -5.56 -9.18 5.05
CA PRO A 35 -5.12 -9.70 3.78
C PRO A 35 -5.81 -9.02 2.61
N GLN A 36 -6.70 -8.04 2.81
CA GLN A 36 -7.43 -7.38 1.74
C GLN A 36 -7.42 -5.85 1.88
N TYR A 37 -7.09 -5.15 0.80
CA TYR A 37 -7.23 -3.71 0.73
C TYR A 37 -8.00 -3.27 -0.51
N ILE A 38 -8.66 -2.13 -0.37
CA ILE A 38 -9.12 -1.35 -1.51
C ILE A 38 -8.28 -0.07 -1.54
N GLU A 39 -7.53 0.10 -2.62
CA GLU A 39 -6.83 1.35 -2.91
C GLU A 39 -7.81 2.32 -3.57
N CYS A 40 -7.95 3.49 -2.97
CA CYS A 40 -8.65 4.63 -3.53
C CYS A 40 -7.65 5.72 -3.86
N ARG A 41 -7.63 6.17 -5.11
CA ARG A 41 -6.83 7.30 -5.57
C ARG A 41 -7.66 8.58 -5.45
N PHE A 42 -7.11 9.61 -4.81
CA PHE A 42 -7.86 10.84 -4.52
C PHE A 42 -7.54 12.00 -5.44
N ASN A 43 -6.70 11.78 -6.45
CA ASN A 43 -6.33 12.80 -7.40
C ASN A 43 -6.42 12.22 -8.81
N HIS A 44 -7.10 12.91 -9.70
CA HIS A 44 -7.14 12.74 -11.16
C HIS A 44 -7.76 11.45 -11.73
N ASP A 45 -7.84 10.36 -10.97
CA ASP A 45 -8.39 9.08 -11.43
C ASP A 45 -9.28 8.44 -10.33
N PRO A 46 -10.59 8.27 -10.57
CA PRO A 46 -11.49 7.61 -9.62
C PRO A 46 -11.37 6.09 -9.60
N SER A 47 -10.36 5.51 -10.27
CA SER A 47 -10.10 4.07 -10.27
C SER A 47 -9.97 3.54 -8.84
N LEU A 48 -10.49 2.34 -8.64
CA LEU A 48 -10.28 1.55 -7.44
C LEU A 48 -9.40 0.36 -7.80
N ASP A 49 -8.44 0.07 -6.95
CA ASP A 49 -7.65 -1.16 -7.07
C ASP A 49 -7.98 -2.07 -5.89
N TYR A 50 -7.97 -3.38 -6.13
CA TYR A 50 -8.13 -4.37 -5.09
C TYR A 50 -6.80 -5.05 -4.84
N LEU A 51 -6.39 -5.09 -3.58
CA LEU A 51 -5.16 -5.77 -3.17
C LEU A 51 -5.53 -6.94 -2.28
N TYR A 52 -4.89 -8.06 -2.55
CA TYR A 52 -5.10 -9.30 -1.82
C TYR A 52 -3.75 -9.91 -1.40
N CYS A 53 -3.60 -10.29 -0.15
CA CYS A 53 -2.41 -10.90 0.39
C CYS A 53 -2.61 -12.39 0.62
N ILE A 54 -1.67 -13.16 0.09
CA ILE A 54 -1.52 -14.60 0.33
C ILE A 54 -0.49 -14.78 1.43
N ASN A 55 -0.84 -15.52 2.48
CA ASN A 55 0.11 -16.08 3.42
C ASN A 55 0.67 -17.38 2.83
N THR A 56 1.97 -17.45 2.62
CA THR A 56 2.60 -18.56 1.86
C THR A 56 2.66 -19.87 2.64
N GLN A 57 2.24 -19.85 3.92
CA GLN A 57 2.06 -21.05 4.74
C GLN A 57 0.68 -21.72 4.53
N GLU A 58 -0.26 -21.03 3.88
CA GLU A 58 -1.59 -21.54 3.56
C GLU A 58 -1.60 -22.24 2.19
N SER A 59 -2.59 -23.11 1.96
CA SER A 59 -2.71 -23.80 0.67
C SER A 59 -3.12 -22.82 -0.42
N LEU A 60 -2.41 -22.80 -1.55
CA LEU A 60 -2.77 -21.97 -2.70
C LEU A 60 -4.17 -22.31 -3.27
N ASP A 61 -4.72 -23.49 -2.98
CA ASP A 61 -6.06 -23.91 -3.39
C ASP A 61 -7.19 -23.11 -2.74
N GLU A 62 -6.91 -22.43 -1.62
CA GLU A 62 -7.88 -21.58 -0.92
C GLU A 62 -8.08 -20.22 -1.61
N PHE A 63 -7.28 -19.93 -2.64
CA PHE A 63 -7.23 -18.64 -3.31
C PHE A 63 -7.75 -18.72 -4.75
N PRO A 64 -8.56 -17.74 -5.21
CA PRO A 64 -9.14 -17.70 -6.55
C PRO A 64 -8.12 -17.27 -7.61
N LEU A 65 -7.07 -18.07 -7.80
CA LEU A 65 -5.96 -17.78 -8.71
C LEU A 65 -6.22 -18.40 -10.09
N ASN A 66 -5.94 -17.65 -11.15
CA ASN A 66 -5.82 -18.24 -12.48
C ASN A 66 -4.54 -19.08 -12.59
N ALA A 67 -4.48 -19.94 -13.62
CA ALA A 67 -3.37 -20.90 -13.79
C ALA A 67 -1.99 -20.23 -13.92
N SER A 68 -1.91 -19.12 -14.68
CA SER A 68 -0.69 -18.33 -14.86
C SER A 68 -0.18 -17.79 -13.51
N THR A 69 -1.09 -17.21 -12.72
CA THR A 69 -0.79 -16.63 -11.41
C THR A 69 -0.35 -17.69 -10.42
N ARG A 70 -1.04 -18.84 -10.37
CA ARG A 70 -0.64 -19.96 -9.53
C ARG A 70 0.77 -20.45 -9.88
N GLN A 71 1.02 -20.74 -11.16
CA GLN A 71 2.31 -21.26 -11.62
C GLN A 71 3.48 -20.33 -11.26
N GLY A 72 3.32 -19.01 -11.45
CA GLY A 72 4.39 -18.09 -11.10
C GLY A 72 4.59 -17.94 -9.59
N ILE A 73 3.54 -18.09 -8.76
CA ILE A 73 3.66 -18.07 -7.30
C ILE A 73 4.42 -19.32 -6.85
N GLU A 74 4.08 -20.49 -7.39
CA GLU A 74 4.78 -21.74 -7.10
C GLU A 74 6.26 -21.65 -7.49
N ALA A 75 6.57 -21.10 -8.67
CA ALA A 75 7.95 -20.86 -9.09
C ALA A 75 8.70 -19.89 -8.15
N LEU A 76 8.02 -18.85 -7.68
CA LEU A 76 8.56 -17.89 -6.71
C LEU A 76 8.87 -18.56 -5.37
N LEU A 77 7.96 -19.37 -4.85
CA LEU A 77 8.14 -20.10 -3.59
C LEU A 77 9.17 -21.22 -3.70
N GLN A 78 9.30 -21.84 -4.88
CA GLN A 78 10.37 -22.81 -5.14
C GLN A 78 11.75 -22.13 -5.15
N ALA A 79 11.86 -20.93 -5.72
CA ALA A 79 13.10 -20.17 -5.77
C ALA A 79 13.45 -19.50 -4.44
N CYS A 80 12.44 -19.08 -3.67
CA CYS A 80 12.60 -18.44 -2.37
C CYS A 80 11.49 -18.88 -1.40
N PRO A 81 11.65 -20.04 -0.73
CA PRO A 81 10.66 -20.57 0.22
C PRO A 81 10.45 -19.68 1.45
N ARG A 82 11.37 -18.73 1.68
CA ARG A 82 11.36 -17.79 2.81
C ARG A 82 10.43 -16.59 2.63
N ILE A 83 9.81 -16.39 1.46
CA ILE A 83 8.82 -15.33 1.27
C ILE A 83 7.61 -15.64 2.15
N PRO A 84 7.26 -14.82 3.14
CA PRO A 84 6.11 -15.10 4.02
C PRO A 84 4.77 -14.67 3.41
N TYR A 85 4.79 -13.65 2.54
CA TYR A 85 3.57 -13.04 2.01
C TYR A 85 3.74 -12.63 0.55
N ILE A 86 2.66 -12.74 -0.22
CA ILE A 86 2.59 -12.26 -1.61
C ILE A 86 1.34 -11.41 -1.76
N TRP A 87 1.48 -10.17 -2.20
CA TRP A 87 0.36 -9.31 -2.56
C TRP A 87 0.05 -9.38 -4.05
N LEU A 88 -1.24 -9.43 -4.36
CA LEU A 88 -1.81 -9.36 -5.70
C LEU A 88 -2.62 -8.08 -5.81
N GLU A 89 -2.23 -7.17 -6.70
CA GLU A 89 -2.92 -5.89 -6.96
C GLU A 89 -3.66 -5.97 -8.31
N TYR A 90 -4.99 -5.83 -8.27
CA TYR A 90 -5.87 -5.78 -9.43
C TYR A 90 -6.25 -4.32 -9.70
N ASP A 91 -5.70 -3.76 -10.76
CA ASP A 91 -5.96 -2.38 -11.19
C ASP A 91 -7.41 -2.21 -11.70
N ASN A 92 -8.05 -1.09 -11.32
CA ASN A 92 -9.31 -0.61 -11.90
C ASN A 92 -10.48 -1.62 -11.89
N ILE A 93 -10.80 -2.13 -10.70
CA ILE A 93 -11.84 -3.13 -10.48
C ILE A 93 -13.25 -2.69 -10.83
N GLN A 94 -13.50 -1.38 -10.94
CA GLN A 94 -14.82 -0.81 -11.25
C GLN A 94 -15.33 -1.21 -12.64
N GLN A 95 -14.43 -1.58 -13.55
CA GLN A 95 -14.80 -2.06 -14.89
C GLN A 95 -15.21 -3.53 -14.92
N GLY A 96 -15.20 -4.22 -13.77
CA GLY A 96 -15.58 -5.63 -13.65
C GLY A 96 -14.63 -6.59 -14.37
N ASN A 97 -13.48 -6.12 -14.85
CA ASN A 97 -12.59 -6.90 -15.70
C ASN A 97 -11.40 -7.48 -14.92
N PHE A 98 -11.70 -8.46 -14.06
CA PHE A 98 -10.70 -9.23 -13.30
C PHE A 98 -10.02 -10.34 -14.11
N SER A 99 -10.27 -10.42 -15.41
CA SER A 99 -9.65 -11.41 -16.29
C SER A 99 -8.16 -11.17 -16.55
N ARG A 100 -7.63 -10.02 -16.10
CA ARG A 100 -6.22 -9.65 -16.24
C ARG A 100 -5.39 -10.24 -15.09
N ASP A 101 -4.17 -10.62 -15.41
CA ASP A 101 -3.20 -11.04 -14.40
C ASP A 101 -2.92 -9.88 -13.43
N PRO A 102 -2.94 -10.11 -12.10
CA PRO A 102 -2.65 -9.07 -11.12
C PRO A 102 -1.19 -8.63 -11.20
N CYS A 103 -0.87 -7.48 -10.60
CA CYS A 103 0.49 -7.09 -10.25
C CYS A 103 0.93 -7.80 -8.96
N TRP A 104 2.21 -8.16 -8.88
CA TRP A 104 2.74 -9.06 -7.85
C TRP A 104 3.71 -8.30 -6.98
N HIS A 105 3.55 -8.42 -5.66
CA HIS A 105 4.46 -7.87 -4.67
C HIS A 105 4.91 -8.99 -3.75
N ALA A 106 6.19 -9.37 -3.88
CA ALA A 106 6.80 -10.32 -2.97
C ALA A 106 7.23 -9.60 -1.69
N CYS A 107 6.71 -10.03 -0.55
CA CYS A 107 7.23 -9.61 0.74
C CYS A 107 8.54 -10.32 0.99
N ILE A 108 9.63 -9.57 1.08
CA ILE A 108 10.96 -10.12 1.32
C ILE A 108 11.41 -9.97 2.78
N SER A 109 10.69 -9.16 3.56
CA SER A 109 10.95 -9.03 4.99
C SER A 109 10.32 -10.22 5.73
N PRO A 110 11.12 -11.11 6.33
CA PRO A 110 10.62 -12.31 6.98
C PRO A 110 9.74 -11.98 8.21
N ASN A 111 10.03 -10.86 8.88
CA ASN A 111 9.32 -10.42 10.09
C ASN A 111 8.26 -9.34 9.79
N TYR A 112 7.73 -9.30 8.56
CA TYR A 112 6.81 -8.22 8.13
C TYR A 112 5.56 -8.13 9.02
N LEU A 113 4.95 -9.28 9.32
CA LEU A 113 3.76 -9.40 10.17
C LEU A 113 3.91 -10.45 11.27
N SER A 114 4.98 -11.25 11.21
CA SER A 114 5.26 -12.28 12.18
C SER A 114 6.11 -11.72 13.33
N THR A 115 5.84 -12.20 14.55
CA THR A 115 6.73 -12.04 15.70
C THR A 115 7.84 -13.09 15.71
N SER A 116 7.78 -14.11 14.83
CA SER A 116 8.83 -15.10 14.70
C SER A 116 10.09 -14.45 14.12
N SER A 117 11.24 -14.79 14.69
CA SER A 117 12.54 -14.36 14.17
C SER A 117 12.97 -15.32 13.06
N GLN A 118 12.46 -15.08 11.86
CA GLN A 118 12.93 -15.79 10.67
C GLN A 118 14.22 -15.14 10.16
N SER A 119 15.13 -15.95 9.61
CA SER A 119 16.36 -15.45 9.01
C SER A 119 16.04 -14.53 7.81
N PRO A 120 16.81 -13.45 7.61
CA PRO A 120 16.72 -12.64 6.40
C PRO A 120 16.81 -13.49 5.14
N ILE A 121 16.15 -13.04 4.06
CA ILE A 121 16.33 -13.62 2.73
C ILE A 121 17.76 -13.32 2.26
N GLU A 122 18.47 -14.31 1.71
CA GLU A 122 19.82 -14.08 1.20
C GLU A 122 19.81 -13.21 -0.06
N PHE A 123 20.91 -12.52 -0.34
CA PHE A 123 20.97 -11.65 -1.51
C PHE A 123 20.75 -12.41 -2.83
N GLU A 124 21.24 -13.63 -2.98
CA GLU A 124 21.02 -14.42 -4.20
C GLU A 124 19.56 -14.85 -4.37
N GLU A 125 18.86 -15.14 -3.28
CA GLU A 125 17.42 -15.40 -3.32
C GLU A 125 16.65 -14.13 -3.71
N LEU A 126 17.05 -12.97 -3.19
CA LEU A 126 16.47 -11.67 -3.58
C LEU A 126 16.62 -11.42 -5.10
N LEU A 127 17.76 -11.79 -5.68
CA LEU A 127 17.97 -11.72 -7.12
C LEU A 127 17.12 -12.74 -7.89
N ALA A 128 16.92 -13.95 -7.36
CA ALA A 128 16.02 -14.93 -7.95
C ALA A 128 14.56 -14.41 -7.98
N VAL A 129 14.10 -13.83 -6.86
CA VAL A 129 12.80 -13.15 -6.77
C VAL A 129 12.67 -12.06 -7.82
N MET A 130 13.67 -11.20 -7.97
CA MET A 130 13.62 -10.13 -8.98
C MET A 130 13.59 -10.65 -10.42
N ARG A 131 14.36 -11.69 -10.74
CA ARG A 131 14.31 -12.31 -12.08
C ARG A 131 12.92 -12.86 -12.39
N LEU A 132 12.30 -13.53 -11.42
CA LEU A 132 10.93 -14.03 -11.57
C LEU A 132 9.92 -12.89 -11.71
N LEU A 133 9.99 -11.86 -10.87
CA LEU A 133 9.09 -10.70 -10.94
C LEU A 133 9.21 -9.95 -12.26
N THR A 134 10.40 -9.83 -12.82
CA THR A 134 10.65 -9.13 -14.10
C THR A 134 10.52 -10.03 -15.34
N GLN A 135 10.48 -11.35 -15.16
CA GLN A 135 10.59 -12.36 -16.22
C GLN A 135 11.83 -12.12 -17.08
N SER A 136 12.97 -11.86 -16.44
CA SER A 136 14.25 -11.55 -17.10
C SER A 136 15.31 -12.56 -16.69
N GLU A 137 16.14 -12.98 -17.65
CA GLU A 137 17.29 -13.86 -17.38
C GLU A 137 18.40 -13.16 -16.59
N GLY A 138 18.47 -11.82 -16.72
CA GLY A 138 19.45 -10.97 -16.05
C GLY A 138 18.82 -9.83 -15.26
N ILE A 139 19.58 -9.29 -14.30
CA ILE A 139 19.24 -8.07 -13.58
C ILE A 139 20.23 -7.00 -14.00
N ASP A 140 19.72 -5.82 -14.33
CA ASP A 140 20.54 -4.65 -14.62
C ASP A 140 21.61 -4.44 -13.53
N PRO A 141 22.90 -4.26 -13.88
CA PRO A 141 23.97 -4.13 -12.88
C PRO A 141 23.76 -3.02 -11.86
N SER A 142 23.16 -1.90 -12.28
CA SER A 142 22.88 -0.77 -11.39
C SER A 142 21.69 -1.04 -10.48
N LEU A 143 20.64 -1.73 -10.96
CA LEU A 143 19.59 -2.25 -10.09
C LEU A 143 20.13 -3.29 -9.10
N LYS A 144 21.00 -4.21 -9.53
CA LYS A 144 21.66 -5.19 -8.65
C LYS A 144 22.44 -4.49 -7.54
N SER A 145 23.22 -3.46 -7.88
CA SER A 145 23.97 -2.65 -6.91
C SER A 145 23.05 -1.89 -5.93
N LEU A 146 21.93 -1.36 -6.42
CA LEU A 146 20.91 -0.74 -5.57
C LEU A 146 20.31 -1.75 -4.59
N LEU A 147 19.86 -2.91 -5.08
CA LEU A 147 19.30 -3.97 -4.25
C LEU A 147 20.29 -4.46 -3.20
N HIS A 148 21.57 -4.60 -3.55
CA HIS A 148 22.61 -4.99 -2.61
C HIS A 148 22.72 -4.01 -1.44
N ARG A 149 22.78 -2.70 -1.72
CA ARG A 149 22.83 -1.65 -0.69
C ARG A 149 21.60 -1.66 0.22
N LEU A 150 20.41 -1.82 -0.36
CA LEU A 150 19.16 -1.91 0.40
C LEU A 150 19.10 -3.16 1.27
N HIS A 151 19.57 -4.29 0.73
CA HIS A 151 19.61 -5.57 1.43
C HIS A 151 20.60 -5.56 2.61
N GLN A 152 21.82 -5.03 2.42
CA GLN A 152 22.82 -4.90 3.49
C GLN A 152 22.32 -4.08 4.68
N ARG A 153 21.43 -3.10 4.44
CA ARG A 153 20.81 -2.29 5.48
C ARG A 153 19.58 -2.93 6.12
N ASN A 154 19.11 -4.06 5.58
CA ASN A 154 17.89 -4.76 6.01
C ASN A 154 16.65 -3.85 6.07
N VAL A 155 16.51 -2.96 5.08
CA VAL A 155 15.41 -1.98 5.01
C VAL A 155 14.36 -2.33 3.98
N LEU A 156 14.64 -3.24 3.04
CA LEU A 156 13.73 -3.60 1.97
C LEU A 156 12.67 -4.59 2.48
N ILE A 157 11.41 -4.28 2.26
CA ILE A 157 10.24 -5.02 2.76
C ILE A 157 9.51 -5.74 1.65
N HIS A 158 9.23 -5.05 0.54
CA HIS A 158 8.57 -5.65 -0.62
C HIS A 158 9.29 -5.28 -1.91
N LEU A 159 9.19 -6.18 -2.88
CA LEU A 159 9.53 -5.96 -4.27
C LEU A 159 8.29 -6.18 -5.12
N SER A 160 8.02 -5.26 -6.04
CA SER A 160 6.93 -5.46 -7.00
C SER A 160 7.34 -5.08 -8.41
N CYS A 161 6.71 -5.70 -9.40
CA CYS A 161 6.94 -5.41 -10.82
C CYS A 161 5.59 -5.29 -11.53
N MET A 162 5.35 -4.14 -12.16
CA MET A 162 4.14 -3.90 -12.94
C MET A 162 4.34 -4.40 -14.38
N ARG A 163 4.19 -5.72 -14.57
CA ARG A 163 4.54 -6.43 -15.82
C ARG A 163 3.77 -5.97 -17.06
N GLU A 164 2.50 -5.64 -16.88
CA GLU A 164 1.57 -5.29 -17.97
C GLU A 164 1.68 -3.82 -18.44
N ARG A 165 2.52 -3.00 -17.79
CA ARG A 165 2.73 -1.61 -18.21
C ARG A 165 3.76 -1.56 -19.34
N VAL A 166 3.51 -0.68 -20.32
CA VAL A 166 4.43 -0.40 -21.44
C VAL A 166 5.86 -0.17 -20.95
N ASN A 167 5.97 0.55 -19.83
CA ASN A 167 7.23 0.70 -19.11
C ASN A 167 7.23 -0.19 -17.87
N LYS A 168 7.99 -1.28 -17.93
CA LYS A 168 8.21 -2.17 -16.80
C LYS A 168 8.97 -1.40 -15.71
N SER A 169 8.28 -1.12 -14.61
CA SER A 169 8.89 -0.50 -13.44
C SER A 169 8.92 -1.47 -12.27
N VAL A 170 10.02 -1.44 -11.53
CA VAL A 170 10.18 -2.16 -10.26
C VAL A 170 9.90 -1.17 -9.14
N LYS A 171 8.94 -1.51 -8.26
CA LYS A 171 8.72 -0.76 -7.02
C LYS A 171 9.50 -1.41 -5.89
N LEU A 172 10.20 -0.59 -5.13
CA LEU A 172 11.00 -0.97 -3.97
C LEU A 172 10.34 -0.39 -2.72
N PHE A 173 9.77 -1.25 -1.90
CA PHE A 173 9.13 -0.82 -0.66
C PHE A 173 10.10 -0.98 0.50
N ILE A 174 10.43 0.12 1.16
CA ILE A 174 11.49 0.20 2.16
C ILE A 174 10.88 0.66 3.48
N LYS A 175 11.36 0.14 4.62
CA LYS A 175 10.95 0.59 5.95
C LYS A 175 12.18 0.89 6.80
N LEU A 176 12.21 2.08 7.39
CA LEU A 176 13.35 2.57 8.16
C LEU A 176 12.96 3.72 9.10
N PRO A 177 13.77 4.04 10.13
CA PRO A 177 13.59 5.24 10.93
C PRO A 177 13.58 6.53 10.09
N ALA A 178 12.68 7.45 10.40
CA ALA A 178 12.49 8.71 9.68
C ALA A 178 13.78 9.56 9.60
N ASN A 179 14.58 9.55 10.67
CA ASN A 179 15.88 10.24 10.70
C ASN A 179 16.94 9.60 9.77
N GLY A 180 16.74 8.35 9.36
CA GLY A 180 17.61 7.62 8.44
C GLY A 180 17.24 7.79 6.96
N VAL A 181 16.06 8.35 6.65
CA VAL A 181 15.56 8.49 5.27
C VAL A 181 16.53 9.25 4.38
N GLN A 182 16.92 10.45 4.79
CA GLN A 182 17.81 11.29 3.98
C GLN A 182 19.18 10.63 3.75
N ALA A 183 19.73 9.99 4.79
CA ALA A 183 21.01 9.29 4.68
C ALA A 183 20.93 8.10 3.71
N LEU A 184 19.83 7.34 3.75
CA LEU A 184 19.60 6.24 2.80
C LEU A 184 19.48 6.77 1.37
N LEU A 185 18.62 7.76 1.14
CA LEU A 185 18.37 8.31 -0.20
C LEU A 185 19.64 8.86 -0.83
N ASN A 186 20.50 9.52 -0.04
CA ASN A 186 21.80 9.99 -0.49
C ASN A 186 22.75 8.82 -0.84
N ASP A 187 22.82 7.79 0.00
CA ASP A 187 23.68 6.61 -0.20
C ASP A 187 23.33 5.80 -1.46
N ILE A 188 22.04 5.68 -1.76
CA ILE A 188 21.58 5.00 -2.97
C ILE A 188 21.62 5.89 -4.22
N GLY A 189 21.95 7.17 -4.08
CA GLY A 189 22.01 8.14 -5.17
C GLY A 189 20.62 8.50 -5.74
N TRP A 190 19.61 8.64 -4.89
CA TRP A 190 18.27 9.03 -5.32
C TRP A 190 18.28 10.46 -5.92
N PRO A 191 17.74 10.66 -7.13
CA PRO A 191 17.90 11.92 -7.86
C PRO A 191 16.82 12.98 -7.55
N GLY A 192 15.91 12.71 -6.62
CA GLY A 192 14.79 13.61 -6.33
C GLY A 192 15.10 14.76 -5.37
N ASP A 193 14.08 15.54 -5.02
CA ASP A 193 14.21 16.71 -4.15
C ASP A 193 14.07 16.35 -2.66
N PHE A 194 15.18 16.48 -1.92
CA PHE A 194 15.23 16.27 -0.48
C PHE A 194 14.37 17.26 0.32
N SER A 195 14.14 18.47 -0.20
CA SER A 195 13.29 19.48 0.47
C SER A 195 11.84 19.00 0.51
N THR A 196 11.36 18.45 -0.61
CA THR A 196 10.06 17.79 -0.71
C THR A 196 9.96 16.61 0.26
N VAL A 197 10.96 15.74 0.34
CA VAL A 197 10.95 14.62 1.31
C VAL A 197 10.85 15.12 2.74
N LYS A 198 11.65 16.15 3.10
CA LYS A 198 11.59 16.77 4.43
C LYS A 198 10.21 17.34 4.72
N HIS A 199 9.58 18.01 3.75
CA HIS A 199 8.23 18.53 3.90
C HIS A 199 7.18 17.43 4.07
N LEU A 200 7.29 16.32 3.33
CA LEU A 200 6.40 15.18 3.46
C LEU A 200 6.54 14.50 4.83
N LEU A 201 7.76 14.30 5.33
CA LEU A 201 8.03 13.75 6.66
C LEU A 201 7.51 14.63 7.82
N GLN A 202 7.22 15.90 7.56
CA GLN A 202 6.64 16.83 8.53
C GLN A 202 5.11 16.84 8.53
N LYS A 203 4.45 16.08 7.64
CA LYS A 203 2.99 16.09 7.56
C LYS A 203 2.39 15.56 8.88
N PRO A 204 1.38 16.24 9.46
CA PRO A 204 0.85 15.89 10.79
C PRO A 204 0.22 14.50 10.88
N TRP A 205 -0.24 13.95 9.76
CA TRP A 205 -0.76 12.60 9.66
C TRP A 205 0.37 11.57 9.61
N LEU A 206 1.49 11.82 8.90
CA LEU A 206 2.73 11.00 8.87
C LEU A 206 3.51 10.90 10.20
N ARG A 207 2.81 10.89 11.35
CA ARG A 207 3.39 10.58 12.65
C ARG A 207 3.81 9.12 12.63
N PRO A 208 5.12 8.84 12.74
CA PRO A 208 5.59 7.46 12.67
C PRO A 208 4.96 6.62 13.77
N VAL A 209 4.17 5.62 13.38
CA VAL A 209 3.56 4.65 14.30
C VAL A 209 4.67 3.79 14.91
N GLY A 210 4.93 3.98 16.20
CA GLY A 210 5.95 3.24 16.94
C GLY A 210 7.38 3.55 16.49
N ASN A 211 8.24 3.96 17.44
CA ASN A 211 9.69 4.08 17.27
C ASN A 211 10.20 4.96 16.11
N GLY A 212 9.39 5.85 15.53
CA GLY A 212 9.90 6.78 14.52
C GLY A 212 10.09 6.19 13.12
N VAL A 213 9.48 5.05 12.78
CA VAL A 213 9.68 4.35 11.51
C VAL A 213 8.69 4.81 10.43
N VAL A 214 9.17 4.93 9.18
CA VAL A 214 8.37 5.26 7.99
C VAL A 214 8.58 4.23 6.89
N SER A 215 7.59 4.11 6.01
CA SER A 215 7.65 3.27 4.82
C SER A 215 7.79 4.13 3.57
N LEU A 216 8.75 3.81 2.70
CA LEU A 216 9.01 4.47 1.43
C LEU A 216 8.66 3.54 0.26
N ASP A 217 8.19 4.12 -0.83
CA ASP A 217 8.03 3.45 -2.14
C ASP A 217 8.94 4.19 -3.14
N LEU A 218 9.95 3.50 -3.66
CA LEU A 218 10.84 4.00 -4.70
C LEU A 218 10.60 3.23 -6.01
N LYS A 219 10.89 3.86 -7.15
CA LYS A 219 10.69 3.25 -8.47
C LYS A 219 11.98 3.17 -9.27
N TRP A 220 12.15 2.05 -9.95
CA TRP A 220 13.21 1.81 -10.92
C TRP A 220 12.62 1.54 -12.30
N GLU A 221 13.12 2.26 -13.31
CA GLU A 221 12.76 2.11 -14.73
C GLU A 221 13.99 2.37 -15.59
N GLY A 222 14.89 1.37 -15.66
CA GLY A 222 16.24 1.52 -16.26
C GLY A 222 17.20 2.40 -15.43
N CYS A 223 16.67 3.26 -14.57
CA CYS A 223 17.37 4.04 -13.57
C CYS A 223 16.46 4.26 -12.34
N LEU A 224 17.03 4.72 -11.23
CA LEU A 224 16.27 5.12 -10.04
C LEU A 224 15.57 6.44 -10.33
N LEU A 225 14.24 6.48 -10.22
CA LEU A 225 13.45 7.65 -10.55
C LEU A 225 13.41 8.65 -9.38
N PRO A 226 13.19 9.96 -9.63
CA PRO A 226 12.93 10.97 -8.59
C PRO A 226 11.59 10.79 -7.88
N TYR A 227 10.85 9.72 -8.21
CA TYR A 227 9.63 9.32 -7.53
C TYR A 227 9.89 8.92 -6.07
N ILE A 228 9.01 9.35 -5.17
CA ILE A 228 8.95 8.84 -3.81
C ILE A 228 7.51 8.75 -3.32
N GLY A 229 7.13 7.58 -2.80
CA GLY A 229 5.95 7.41 -1.97
C GLY A 229 6.33 7.36 -0.50
N LEU A 230 5.58 8.06 0.35
CA LEU A 230 5.60 7.88 1.79
C LEU A 230 4.28 7.26 2.21
N VAL A 231 4.37 6.11 2.87
CA VAL A 231 3.21 5.39 3.41
C VAL A 231 3.20 5.58 4.92
N GLU A 232 2.09 6.11 5.41
CA GLU A 232 1.71 6.02 6.80
C GLU A 232 0.81 4.80 6.97
N SER A 233 1.21 3.90 7.86
CA SER A 233 0.40 2.74 8.20
C SER A 233 -0.42 3.03 9.45
N ARG A 234 -1.75 2.90 9.30
CA ARG A 234 -2.78 2.61 10.31
C ARG A 234 -3.41 3.77 11.07
N ILE A 235 -4.44 4.34 10.46
CA ILE A 235 -5.57 4.93 11.19
C ILE A 235 -6.56 3.81 11.52
N THR A 236 -6.55 3.29 12.75
CA THR A 236 -7.52 2.27 13.19
C THR A 236 -8.92 2.88 13.34
N LEU A 237 -9.92 2.17 12.84
CA LEU A 237 -11.32 2.56 12.89
C LEU A 237 -12.06 1.72 13.92
N THR A 238 -12.51 2.36 14.99
CA THR A 238 -13.36 1.73 16.03
C THR A 238 -14.76 1.40 15.54
N LYS A 239 -15.22 2.10 14.49
CA LYS A 239 -16.51 1.96 13.82
C LYS A 239 -16.28 2.17 12.31
N PRO A 240 -17.12 1.58 11.43
CA PRO A 240 -17.00 1.80 9.99
C PRO A 240 -16.91 3.29 9.63
N PRO A 241 -16.13 3.67 8.59
CA PRO A 241 -15.95 5.07 8.26
C PRO A 241 -17.24 5.63 7.67
N GLY A 242 -17.95 6.45 8.44
CA GLY A 242 -19.09 7.23 7.95
C GLY A 242 -18.64 8.50 7.20
N PRO A 243 -19.57 9.18 6.49
CA PRO A 243 -19.25 10.38 5.71
C PRO A 243 -18.54 11.48 6.50
N GLN A 244 -18.90 11.64 7.78
CA GLN A 244 -18.29 12.62 8.70
C GLN A 244 -16.81 12.31 8.97
N ARG A 245 -16.45 11.02 9.15
CA ARG A 245 -15.07 10.61 9.42
C ARG A 245 -14.19 10.80 8.19
N LEU A 246 -14.72 10.48 7.00
CA LEU A 246 -14.02 10.75 5.75
C LEU A 246 -13.90 12.26 5.47
N ALA A 247 -14.90 13.06 5.86
CA ALA A 247 -14.81 14.53 5.76
C ALA A 247 -13.70 15.11 6.65
N GLY A 248 -13.49 14.55 7.84
CA GLY A 248 -12.33 14.89 8.68
C GLY A 248 -10.98 14.64 8.00
N LEU A 249 -10.88 13.62 7.14
CA LEU A 249 -9.67 13.38 6.32
C LEU A 249 -9.51 14.45 5.21
N ILE A 250 -10.59 15.05 4.69
CA ILE A 250 -10.48 16.23 3.80
C ILE A 250 -9.92 17.42 4.58
N GLU A 251 -10.45 17.69 5.78
CA GLU A 251 -10.02 18.84 6.59
C GLU A 251 -8.54 18.74 7.00
N GLN A 252 -8.05 17.52 7.22
CA GLN A 252 -6.64 17.23 7.49
C GLN A 252 -5.74 17.29 6.24
N GLY A 253 -6.33 17.57 5.06
CA GLY A 253 -5.62 17.62 3.78
C GLY A 253 -5.17 16.25 3.27
N VAL A 254 -5.75 15.16 3.80
CA VAL A 254 -5.50 13.78 3.38
C VAL A 254 -6.31 13.45 2.14
N LEU A 255 -7.58 13.86 2.11
CA LEU A 255 -8.45 13.76 0.95
C LEU A 255 -8.57 15.11 0.24
N GLN A 256 -8.59 15.12 -1.09
CA GLN A 256 -8.61 16.37 -1.86
C GLN A 256 -10.02 16.90 -2.21
N SER A 257 -11.06 16.05 -2.18
CA SER A 257 -12.42 16.50 -2.55
C SER A 257 -13.55 15.60 -2.04
N ASP A 258 -14.74 16.19 -1.94
CA ASP A 258 -15.99 15.52 -1.54
C ASP A 258 -16.43 14.42 -2.52
N HIS A 259 -16.06 14.54 -3.80
CA HIS A 259 -16.38 13.52 -4.81
C HIS A 259 -15.75 12.16 -4.46
N HIS A 260 -14.55 12.18 -3.90
CA HIS A 260 -13.88 10.95 -3.48
C HIS A 260 -14.56 10.28 -2.29
N ILE A 261 -15.07 11.08 -1.34
CA ILE A 261 -15.88 10.56 -0.24
C ILE A 261 -17.09 9.84 -0.81
N HIS A 262 -17.79 10.43 -1.79
CA HIS A 262 -18.96 9.80 -2.37
C HIS A 262 -18.65 8.46 -3.06
N ASN A 263 -17.52 8.34 -3.76
CA ASN A 263 -17.12 7.08 -4.40
C ASN A 263 -16.75 6.01 -3.37
N VAL A 264 -15.99 6.39 -2.32
CA VAL A 264 -15.65 5.50 -1.21
C VAL A 264 -16.92 5.07 -0.46
N MET A 265 -17.81 6.01 -0.12
CA MET A 265 -19.08 5.73 0.57
C MET A 265 -20.01 4.87 -0.27
N ARG A 266 -20.18 5.15 -1.56
CA ARG A 266 -20.98 4.30 -2.46
C ARG A 266 -20.44 2.87 -2.50
N TRP A 267 -19.13 2.72 -2.40
CA TRP A 267 -18.48 1.41 -2.36
C TRP A 267 -18.69 0.72 -1.00
N LEU A 268 -18.52 1.44 0.12
CA LEU A 268 -18.76 0.93 1.49
C LEU A 268 -20.24 0.60 1.76
N ASP A 269 -21.17 1.41 1.24
CA ASP A 269 -22.63 1.26 1.44
C ASP A 269 -23.20 0.06 0.69
N ARG A 270 -22.56 -0.37 -0.41
CA ARG A 270 -22.96 -1.60 -1.14
C ARG A 270 -22.82 -2.86 -0.30
N ASP A 271 -22.01 -2.83 0.75
CA ASP A 271 -21.70 -4.03 1.55
C ASP A 271 -22.73 -4.32 2.66
N GLN A 272 -23.66 -3.40 2.96
CA GLN A 272 -24.57 -3.47 4.12
C GLN A 272 -23.90 -3.73 5.49
N ASN A 273 -22.58 -3.92 5.56
CA ASN A 273 -21.80 -4.07 6.77
C ASN A 273 -20.31 -3.79 6.49
N PRO A 274 -19.90 -2.52 6.27
CA PRO A 274 -18.52 -2.25 5.89
C PRO A 274 -17.59 -2.51 7.09
N SER A 275 -16.92 -3.66 7.08
CA SER A 275 -15.99 -4.14 8.10
C SER A 275 -14.60 -3.50 7.99
N ALA A 276 -14.45 -2.37 7.28
CA ALA A 276 -13.19 -1.65 7.18
C ALA A 276 -12.70 -1.27 8.58
N ARG A 277 -11.59 -1.85 9.01
CA ARG A 277 -11.05 -1.73 10.38
C ARG A 277 -9.91 -0.71 10.46
N TRP A 278 -9.30 -0.33 9.35
CA TRP A 278 -8.30 0.72 9.31
C TRP A 278 -8.13 1.31 7.92
N ILE A 279 -7.44 2.45 7.89
CA ILE A 279 -7.05 3.17 6.68
C ILE A 279 -5.53 3.37 6.73
N ASP A 280 -4.82 2.90 5.70
CA ASP A 280 -3.43 3.31 5.46
C ASP A 280 -3.43 4.45 4.45
N LEU A 281 -2.55 5.42 4.65
CA LEU A 281 -2.44 6.58 3.78
C LEU A 281 -1.10 6.56 3.06
N LYS A 282 -1.12 6.89 1.79
CA LYS A 282 0.10 7.03 1.00
C LYS A 282 0.07 8.33 0.24
N THR A 283 1.12 9.10 0.36
CA THR A 283 1.37 10.25 -0.49
C THR A 283 2.55 9.98 -1.37
N THR A 284 2.44 10.32 -2.65
CA THR A 284 3.49 10.11 -3.63
C THR A 284 3.81 11.41 -4.33
N ASN A 285 5.08 11.63 -4.65
CA ASN A 285 5.54 12.69 -5.51
C ASN A 285 6.25 12.05 -6.71
N ASP A 286 5.93 12.50 -7.92
CA ASP A 286 6.49 11.96 -9.16
C ASP A 286 7.85 12.54 -9.56
N GLY A 287 8.36 13.53 -8.81
CA GLY A 287 9.58 14.27 -9.11
C GLY A 287 9.35 15.51 -9.99
N GLU A 288 8.19 15.65 -10.61
CA GLU A 288 7.78 16.83 -11.39
C GLU A 288 6.94 17.81 -10.55
N GLY A 289 6.73 17.47 -9.27
CA GLY A 289 5.95 18.26 -8.33
C GLY A 289 4.49 17.84 -8.24
N THR A 290 4.05 16.83 -9.01
CA THR A 290 2.70 16.29 -8.87
C THR A 290 2.64 15.42 -7.63
N GLN A 291 1.83 15.85 -6.67
CA GLN A 291 1.52 15.06 -5.49
C GLN A 291 0.23 14.28 -5.71
N GLN A 292 0.25 12.97 -5.42
CA GLN A 292 -0.94 12.13 -5.34
C GLN A 292 -1.10 11.61 -3.91
N THR A 293 -2.32 11.59 -3.40
CA THR A 293 -2.66 10.89 -2.16
C THR A 293 -3.59 9.73 -2.45
N LYS A 294 -3.32 8.61 -1.78
CA LYS A 294 -4.05 7.34 -1.87
C LYS A 294 -4.43 6.90 -0.46
N ALA A 295 -5.58 6.25 -0.31
CA ALA A 295 -5.90 5.49 0.89
C ALA A 295 -6.09 4.03 0.55
N TYR A 296 -5.67 3.18 1.48
CA TYR A 296 -5.92 1.75 1.46
C TYR A 296 -6.87 1.44 2.61
N PHE A 297 -8.08 1.02 2.29
CA PHE A 297 -9.07 0.59 3.27
C PHE A 297 -8.84 -0.90 3.55
N GLY A 298 -8.52 -1.26 4.79
CA GLY A 298 -8.25 -2.64 5.19
C GLY A 298 -9.45 -3.33 5.85
N PHE A 299 -9.73 -4.57 5.46
CA PHE A 299 -10.90 -5.35 5.87
C PHE A 299 -10.52 -6.60 6.66
N GLN A 300 -11.14 -6.82 7.82
CA GLN A 300 -10.77 -7.95 8.68
C GLN A 300 -11.33 -9.30 8.20
N ASP A 301 -12.46 -9.30 7.48
CA ASP A 301 -13.15 -10.52 7.10
C ASP A 301 -12.69 -11.00 5.72
N THR A 302 -11.87 -12.06 5.71
CA THR A 302 -11.63 -12.90 4.53
C THR A 302 -12.77 -13.88 4.39
N THR A 303 -13.73 -13.61 3.53
CA THR A 303 -14.60 -14.69 3.07
C THR A 303 -14.61 -14.74 1.56
N GLU A 304 -14.58 -15.96 1.03
CA GLU A 304 -14.93 -16.26 -0.36
C GLU A 304 -16.30 -15.65 -0.71
N ALA A 305 -17.19 -15.45 0.27
CA ALA A 305 -18.43 -14.71 0.12
C ALA A 305 -18.19 -13.21 -0.18
N PHE A 306 -17.21 -12.54 0.45
CA PHE A 306 -16.82 -11.18 0.07
C PHE A 306 -16.31 -11.17 -1.38
N ILE A 307 -15.38 -12.05 -1.73
CA ILE A 307 -14.88 -12.16 -3.11
C ILE A 307 -16.03 -12.44 -4.11
N ARG A 308 -16.86 -13.47 -3.89
CA ARG A 308 -17.98 -13.83 -4.77
C ARG A 308 -19.12 -12.82 -4.80
N ARG A 309 -19.44 -12.14 -3.70
CA ARG A 309 -20.49 -11.10 -3.66
C ARG A 309 -20.05 -9.82 -4.37
N PHE A 310 -18.74 -9.59 -4.43
CA PHE A 310 -18.15 -8.43 -5.08
C PHE A 310 -17.77 -8.69 -6.55
N PHE A 311 -17.49 -9.95 -6.92
CA PHE A 311 -17.02 -10.33 -8.26
C PHE A 311 -17.98 -11.23 -9.06
N GLY A 312 -19.10 -11.65 -8.47
CA GLY A 312 -20.13 -12.50 -9.09
C GLY A 312 -21.36 -11.74 -9.58
#